data_AF-A0A1I3DCW6-F1
#
_entry.id   AF-A0A1I3DCW6-F1
#
_cell.length_a   1.000
_cell.length_b   1.000
_cell.length_c   1.000
_cell.angle_alpha   90.00
_cell.angle_beta   90.00
_cell.angle_gamma   90.00
#
_symmetry.space_group_name_H-M   'P 1'
#
loop_
_entity.id
_entity.type
_entity.pdbx_description
1 polymer ?
#
loop_
_entity_poly.entity_id
_entity_poly.type
_entity_poly.pdbx_seq_one_letter_code
_entity_poly.pdbx_strand_id
1 'polypeptide(L)'
;MAVDKITVDKVRVDKITWDRVGRVTEPGRYIYTFGWLTITAGDLEIWKRYPQAAFTLLAQHAEPDEPIGEEFHLGAFDIAPEPPPFTTH
;
A
#
# COMPACT_ATOMS: atom_id res chain seq x y z
N MET A 1 -10.85 -18.62 -30.91
CA MET A 1 -9.63 -18.80 -30.11
C MET A 1 -9.41 -17.53 -29.32
N ALA A 2 -9.20 -17.72 -28.03
CA ALA A 2 -8.86 -16.76 -26.97
C ALA A 2 -7.66 -15.87 -27.35
N VAL A 3 -7.34 -14.73 -26.74
CA VAL A 3 -7.95 -13.76 -25.81
C VAL A 3 -6.86 -12.68 -25.70
N ASP A 4 -7.13 -11.43 -26.02
CA ASP A 4 -6.24 -10.34 -25.59
C ASP A 4 -7.07 -9.08 -25.37
N LYS A 5 -8.02 -9.23 -24.44
CA LYS A 5 -8.35 -8.13 -23.53
C LYS A 5 -7.10 -7.88 -22.70
N ILE A 6 -6.16 -7.13 -23.25
CA ILE A 6 -5.29 -6.25 -22.44
C ILE A 6 -6.22 -5.23 -21.80
N THR A 7 -6.93 -5.72 -20.79
CA THR A 7 -7.42 -4.90 -19.71
C THR A 7 -6.16 -4.17 -19.29
N VAL A 8 -6.13 -2.86 -19.51
CA VAL A 8 -5.39 -1.98 -18.60
C VAL A 8 -5.97 -2.36 -17.25
N ASP A 9 -5.33 -3.33 -16.60
CA ASP A 9 -5.53 -3.61 -15.20
C ASP A 9 -5.01 -2.35 -14.56
N LYS A 10 -5.93 -1.40 -14.48
CA LYS A 10 -6.04 -0.38 -13.47
C LYS A 10 -4.96 -0.68 -12.45
N VAL A 11 -3.81 -0.02 -12.57
CA VAL A 11 -2.93 0.21 -11.44
C VAL A 11 -3.83 0.99 -10.51
N ARG A 12 -4.65 0.26 -9.76
CA ARG A 12 -5.32 0.74 -8.58
C ARG A 12 -4.12 0.98 -7.71
N VAL A 13 -3.69 2.23 -7.71
CA VAL A 13 -2.74 2.74 -6.76
C VAL A 13 -3.40 2.47 -5.41
N ASP A 14 -3.15 1.30 -4.85
CA ASP A 14 -3.82 0.84 -3.66
C ASP A 14 -3.24 1.68 -2.53
N LYS A 15 -4.02 2.66 -2.09
CA LYS A 15 -3.62 3.48 -0.94
C LYS A 15 -3.80 2.63 0.32
N ILE A 16 -2.80 2.66 1.18
CA ILE A 16 -2.77 1.91 2.42
C ILE A 16 -2.63 2.86 3.62
N THR A 17 -3.60 2.77 4.54
CA THR A 17 -3.62 3.54 5.78
C THR A 17 -3.00 2.74 6.92
N TRP A 18 -2.67 3.41 8.02
CA TRP A 18 -2.10 2.76 9.20
C TRP A 18 -3.01 1.67 9.77
N ASP A 19 -4.32 1.90 9.73
CA ASP A 19 -5.32 0.94 10.19
C ASP A 19 -5.33 -0.34 9.34
N ARG A 20 -5.13 -0.20 8.02
CA ARG A 20 -5.10 -1.33 7.07
C ARG A 20 -3.89 -2.24 7.26
N VAL A 21 -2.78 -1.74 7.79
CA VAL A 21 -1.61 -2.55 8.18
C VAL A 21 -1.68 -3.05 9.63
N GLY A 22 -2.79 -2.84 10.33
CA GLY A 22 -2.94 -3.28 11.72
C GLY A 22 -2.20 -2.41 12.73
N ARG A 23 -1.96 -1.14 12.41
CA ARG A 23 -1.26 -0.16 13.26
C ARG A 23 0.12 -0.62 13.73
N VAL A 24 0.94 -1.11 12.81
CA VAL A 24 2.33 -1.49 13.11
C VAL A 24 3.09 -0.32 13.74
N THR A 25 3.95 -0.62 14.72
CA THR A 25 4.77 0.40 15.41
C THR A 25 6.27 0.21 15.17
N GLU A 26 6.65 -0.86 14.49
CA GLU A 26 8.04 -1.22 14.22
C GLU A 26 8.32 -1.19 12.72
N PRO A 27 9.47 -0.64 12.30
CA PRO A 27 9.85 -0.66 10.90
C PRO A 27 10.28 -2.08 10.53
N GLY A 28 9.88 -2.55 9.35
CA GLY A 28 10.17 -3.90 8.94
C GLY A 28 9.37 -4.34 7.73
N ARG A 29 9.52 -5.62 7.40
CA ARG A 29 8.85 -6.27 6.28
C ARG A 29 7.72 -7.15 6.80
N TYR A 30 6.49 -6.85 6.36
CA TYR A 30 5.26 -7.50 6.79
C TYR A 30 4.66 -8.31 5.63
N ILE A 31 3.93 -9.38 5.92
CA ILE A 31 3.22 -10.14 4.89
C ILE A 31 1.99 -9.32 4.46
N TYR A 32 1.84 -9.07 3.16
CA TYR A 32 0.72 -8.33 2.59
C TYR A 32 0.11 -9.13 1.44
N THR A 33 -1.08 -9.69 1.66
CA THR A 33 -1.98 -10.42 0.74
C THR A 33 -1.35 -11.37 -0.30
N PHE A 34 -0.48 -10.88 -1.19
CA PHE A 34 0.20 -11.61 -2.27
C PHE A 34 1.74 -11.46 -2.27
N GLY A 35 2.31 -10.84 -1.24
CA GLY A 35 3.72 -10.55 -1.17
C GLY A 35 4.09 -9.91 0.16
N TRP A 36 5.02 -8.97 0.11
CA TRP A 36 5.60 -8.37 1.30
C TRP A 36 5.48 -6.86 1.26
N LEU A 37 5.15 -6.23 2.38
CA LEU A 37 5.11 -4.78 2.54
C LEU A 37 6.24 -4.33 3.45
N THR A 38 7.14 -3.53 2.91
CA THR A 38 8.21 -2.87 3.65
C THR A 38 7.73 -1.54 4.18
N ILE A 39 7.80 -1.38 5.50
CA ILE A 39 7.43 -0.20 6.25
C ILE A 39 8.70 0.36 6.87
N THR A 40 9.06 1.60 6.52
CA THR A 40 10.26 2.24 7.04
C THR A 40 9.97 3.03 8.32
N ALA A 41 11.02 3.40 9.04
CA ALA A 41 10.87 4.26 10.22
C ALA A 41 10.26 5.63 9.84
N GLY A 42 10.54 6.14 8.64
CA GLY A 42 9.96 7.39 8.15
C GLY A 42 8.44 7.31 7.96
N ASP A 43 7.95 6.18 7.44
CA ASP A 43 6.52 5.94 7.24
C ASP A 43 5.76 5.89 8.58
N LEU A 44 6.37 5.26 9.58
CA LEU A 44 5.82 5.21 10.93
C LEU A 44 5.73 6.58 11.57
N GLU A 45 6.73 7.44 11.40
CA GLU A 45 6.70 8.81 11.95
C GLU A 45 5.56 9.62 11.32
N ILE A 46 5.31 9.44 10.02
CA ILE A 46 4.18 10.06 9.32
C ILE A 46 2.86 9.54 9.89
N TRP A 47 2.70 8.23 10.08
CA TRP A 47 1.47 7.67 10.66
C TRP A 47 1.26 8.07 12.12
N LYS A 48 2.31 8.17 12.92
CA LYS A 48 2.24 8.70 14.29
C LYS A 48 1.77 10.16 14.29
N ARG A 49 2.22 10.96 13.32
CA ARG A 49 1.81 12.37 13.18
C ARG A 49 0.42 12.52 12.57
N TYR A 50 0.10 11.68 11.59
CA TYR A 50 -1.09 11.68 10.75
C TYR A 50 -1.64 10.25 10.66
N PRO A 51 -2.45 9.81 11.63
CA PRO A 51 -2.97 8.44 11.64
C PRO A 51 -3.90 8.14 10.45
N GLN A 52 -4.43 9.18 9.81
CA GLN A 52 -5.25 9.12 8.60
C GLN A 52 -4.43 9.15 7.29
N ALA A 53 -3.11 9.26 7.36
CA ALA A 53 -2.27 9.28 6.16
C ALA A 53 -2.37 7.96 5.40
N ALA A 54 -2.61 8.08 4.09
CA ALA A 54 -2.73 6.96 3.19
C ALA A 54 -1.52 6.96 2.25
N PHE A 55 -0.70 5.93 2.34
CA PHE A 55 0.49 5.75 1.52
C PHE A 55 0.13 5.06 0.22
N THR A 56 0.79 5.47 -0.85
CA THR A 56 0.73 4.78 -2.12
C THR A 56 1.54 3.49 -2.05
N LEU A 57 0.91 2.34 -2.28
CA LEU A 57 1.62 1.07 -2.41
C LEU A 57 2.39 1.04 -3.72
N LEU A 58 3.72 1.01 -3.64
CA LEU A 58 4.61 0.91 -4.79
C LEU A 58 5.17 -0.50 -4.88
N ALA A 59 4.84 -1.20 -5.97
CA ALA A 59 5.43 -2.48 -6.29
C ALA A 59 6.90 -2.30 -6.71
N GLN A 60 7.80 -2.97 -6.03
CA GLN A 60 9.17 -3.22 -6.46
C GLN A 60 9.15 -4.58 -7.12
N HIS A 61 9.39 -4.59 -8.42
CA HIS A 61 9.61 -5.84 -9.13
C HIS A 61 10.97 -6.38 -8.66
N ALA A 62 10.95 -7.40 -7.79
CA ALA A 62 12.13 -8.19 -7.53
C ALA A 62 12.58 -8.80 -8.87
N GLU A 63 13.89 -8.88 -9.08
CA GLU A 63 14.45 -9.46 -10.30
C GLU A 63 13.90 -10.89 -10.48
N PRO A 64 13.67 -11.34 -11.73
CA PRO A 64 12.97 -12.60 -12.01
C PRO A 64 13.63 -13.87 -11.45
N ASP A 65 14.82 -13.76 -10.86
CA ASP A 65 15.57 -14.86 -10.26
C ASP A 65 15.35 -15.03 -8.75
N GLU A 66 14.60 -14.13 -8.08
CA GLU A 66 14.30 -14.27 -6.66
C GLU A 66 12.91 -14.92 -6.44
N PRO A 67 12.83 -16.09 -5.77
CA PRO A 67 11.57 -16.77 -5.47
C PRO A 67 10.74 -16.07 -4.38
N ILE A 68 11.12 -14.85 -4.01
CA ILE A 68 10.55 -14.10 -2.91
C ILE A 68 9.48 -13.20 -3.52
N GLY A 69 8.20 -13.55 -3.30
CA GLY A 69 7.05 -12.88 -3.93
C GLY A 69 7.07 -11.35 -3.85
N GLU A 70 6.25 -10.70 -4.69
CA GLU A 70 6.23 -9.25 -4.94
C GLU A 70 6.49 -8.40 -3.69
N GLU A 71 7.49 -7.53 -3.77
CA GLU A 71 7.85 -6.62 -2.69
C GLU A 71 7.19 -5.28 -2.91
N PHE A 72 6.40 -4.84 -1.95
CA PHE A 72 5.73 -3.56 -1.94
C PHE A 72 6.39 -2.66 -0.90
N HIS A 73 6.48 -1.36 -1.20
CA HIS A 73 6.90 -0.35 -0.24
C HIS A 73 5.92 0.81 -0.22
N LEU A 74 5.99 1.57 0.86
CA LEU A 74 5.22 2.79 1.03
C LEU A 74 5.90 3.93 0.27
N GLY A 75 5.20 4.47 -0.71
CA GLY A 75 5.64 5.59 -1.53
C GLY A 75 5.11 6.93 -1.03
N ALA A 76 4.63 7.75 -1.96
CA ALA A 76 4.02 9.04 -1.62
C ALA A 76 2.81 8.86 -0.69
N PHE A 77 2.75 9.65 0.38
CA PHE A 77 1.61 9.69 1.29
C PHE A 77 0.69 10.86 0.95
N ASP A 78 -0.60 10.61 1.14
CA ASP A 78 -1.65 11.58 0.97
C ASP A 78 -2.42 11.68 2.29
N ILE A 79 -2.51 12.89 2.82
CA ILE A 79 -3.32 13.17 4.01
C ILE A 79 -4.66 13.66 3.48
N ALA A 80 -5.46 12.73 2.96
CA ALA A 80 -6.84 13.07 2.63
C ALA A 80 -7.52 13.47 3.95
N PRO A 81 -8.17 14.65 4.04
CA PRO A 81 -9.15 14.86 5.10
C PRO A 81 -10.21 13.76 4.94
N GLU A 82 -10.66 13.16 6.04
CA GLU A 82 -11.69 12.10 6.04
C GLU A 82 -12.67 12.29 4.88
N PRO A 83 -12.95 11.24 4.07
CA PRO A 83 -14.09 11.34 3.17
C PRO A 83 -15.29 11.70 4.06
N PRO A 84 -16.01 12.80 3.76
CA PRO A 84 -17.13 13.21 4.58
C PRO A 84 -18.02 11.98 4.77
N PRO A 85 -18.53 11.74 6.00
CA PRO A 85 -19.37 10.58 6.25
C PRO A 85 -20.43 10.60 5.16
N PHE A 86 -20.47 9.54 4.35
CA PHE A 86 -21.50 9.39 3.33
C PHE A 86 -22.83 9.48 4.08
N THR A 87 -23.40 10.68 4.11
CA THR A 87 -24.71 10.94 4.68
C THR A 87 -25.65 10.47 3.60
N THR A 88 -25.89 9.15 3.61
CA THR A 88 -27.05 8.57 2.94
C THR A 88 -28.26 9.21 3.61
N HIS A 89 -28.83 10.17 2.90
CA HIS A 89 -30.08 10.85 3.20
C HIS A 89 -31.28 9.96 2.83
#